data_AF-A0AAN5YCY8-F1
#
_entry.id   AF-A0AAN5YCY8-F1
#
_cell.length_a   1.000
_cell.length_b   1.000
_cell.length_c   1.000
_cell.angle_alpha   90.00
_cell.angle_beta   90.00
_cell.angle_gamma   90.00
#
_symmetry.space_group_name_H-M   'P 1'
#
loop_
_entity.id
_entity.type
_entity.pdbx_description
1 polymer ?
#
loop_
_entity_poly.entity_id
_entity_poly.type
_entity_poly.pdbx_seq_one_letter_code
_entity_poly.pdbx_strand_id
1 'polypeptide(L)'
;MGLFSGLFGNASEADKERVSEALEKVLIPGESIELSYNILRDLVVFTSYRLILMDKQGITGKKRDFMSVPYKSISRFSVETVGNFDVDAEVDIYLSGNDQPTIALQFRGGDVVYDVQRALAAAVLL
;
A
#
# COMPACT_ATOMS: atom_id res chain seq x y z
N MET A 1 -3.03 14.31 -14.01
CA MET A 1 -2.41 13.04 -14.45
C MET A 1 -1.78 12.42 -13.22
N GLY A 2 -2.26 11.25 -12.82
CA GLY A 2 -1.80 10.57 -11.62
C GLY A 2 -0.36 10.08 -11.76
N LEU A 3 0.40 10.10 -10.67
CA LEU A 3 1.80 9.65 -10.61
C LEU A 3 2.00 8.21 -11.14
N PHE A 4 0.93 7.42 -11.13
CA PHE A 4 0.95 5.98 -11.42
C PHE A 4 0.20 5.60 -12.70
N SER A 5 -0.34 6.59 -13.43
CA SER A 5 -1.29 6.40 -14.53
C SER A 5 -0.72 5.66 -15.75
N GLY A 6 0.60 5.55 -15.90
CA GLY A 6 1.26 4.82 -16.99
C GLY A 6 1.90 3.49 -16.58
N LEU A 7 1.92 3.17 -15.28
CA LEU A 7 2.66 2.02 -14.74
C LEU A 7 1.75 0.82 -14.45
N PHE A 8 0.48 1.06 -14.11
CA PHE A 8 -0.44 0.02 -13.65
C PHE A 8 -1.74 0.09 -14.46
N GLY A 9 -2.03 -0.98 -15.20
CA GLY A 9 -3.23 -1.07 -16.04
C GLY A 9 -4.55 -1.11 -15.25
N ASN A 10 -5.67 -1.08 -15.97
CA ASN A 10 -7.08 -0.96 -15.52
C ASN A 10 -7.54 -1.85 -14.33
N ALA A 11 -6.71 -2.77 -13.83
CA ALA A 11 -7.02 -3.59 -12.65
C ALA A 11 -7.27 -2.77 -11.38
N SER A 12 -6.75 -1.54 -11.30
CA SER A 12 -6.91 -0.67 -10.11
C SER A 12 -8.25 0.07 -10.03
N GLU A 13 -9.01 0.24 -11.12
CA GLU A 13 -10.18 1.13 -11.12
C GLU A 13 -11.38 0.59 -10.33
N ALA A 14 -11.70 -0.70 -10.43
CA ALA A 14 -12.85 -1.29 -9.75
C ALA A 14 -12.69 -1.35 -8.21
N ASP A 15 -11.45 -1.37 -7.72
CA ASP A 15 -11.16 -1.32 -6.28
C ASP A 15 -11.13 0.12 -5.76
N LYS A 16 -10.79 1.11 -6.59
CA LYS A 16 -10.76 2.53 -6.20
C LYS A 16 -12.10 3.04 -5.70
N GLU A 17 -13.22 2.68 -6.32
CA GLU A 17 -14.55 3.17 -5.90
C GLU A 17 -14.91 2.70 -4.48
N ARG A 18 -14.73 1.40 -4.19
CA ARG A 18 -15.00 0.83 -2.86
C ARG A 18 -14.05 1.38 -1.79
N VAL A 19 -12.80 1.60 -2.16
CA VAL A 19 -11.78 2.18 -1.28
C VAL A 19 -12.03 3.67 -1.06
N SER A 20 -12.53 4.37 -2.08
CA SER A 20 -12.90 5.78 -1.99
C SER A 20 -13.99 6.00 -0.95
N GLU A 21 -15.04 5.18 -0.91
CA GLU A 21 -16.06 5.26 0.15
C GLU A 21 -15.47 5.03 1.54
N ALA A 22 -14.53 4.09 1.67
CA ALA A 22 -13.86 3.79 2.93
C ALA A 22 -12.95 4.93 3.42
N LEU A 23 -12.40 5.71 2.50
CA LEU A 23 -11.43 6.78 2.77
C LEU A 23 -11.98 8.19 2.58
N GLU A 24 -13.23 8.37 2.18
CA GLU A 24 -13.85 9.68 1.89
C GLU A 24 -13.65 10.69 3.02
N LYS A 25 -13.72 10.22 4.27
CA LYS A 25 -13.55 11.05 5.48
C LYS A 25 -12.09 11.28 5.91
N VAL A 26 -11.15 10.60 5.27
CA VAL A 26 -9.72 10.57 5.62
C VAL A 26 -8.88 11.34 4.59
N LEU A 27 -9.33 11.38 3.33
CA LEU A 27 -8.68 12.13 2.26
C LEU A 27 -8.86 13.63 2.45
N ILE A 28 -7.81 14.38 2.12
CA ILE A 28 -7.88 15.84 2.11
C ILE A 28 -8.37 16.37 0.75
N PRO A 29 -8.85 17.63 0.66
CA PRO A 29 -9.22 18.22 -0.62
C PRO A 29 -8.05 18.18 -1.62
N GLY A 30 -8.30 17.63 -2.81
CA GLY A 30 -7.28 17.49 -3.87
C GLY A 30 -6.35 16.29 -3.73
N GLU A 31 -6.50 15.46 -2.69
CA GLU A 31 -5.83 14.15 -2.60
C GLU A 31 -6.62 13.11 -3.41
N SER A 32 -5.94 12.46 -4.36
CA SER A 32 -6.51 11.40 -5.21
C SER A 32 -5.98 10.04 -4.79
N ILE A 33 -6.84 9.02 -4.81
CA ILE A 33 -6.40 7.63 -4.71
C ILE A 33 -5.85 7.21 -6.06
N GLU A 34 -4.58 6.81 -6.07
CA GLU A 34 -3.85 6.45 -7.27
C GLU A 34 -3.81 4.94 -7.48
N LEU A 35 -3.56 4.18 -6.43
CA LEU A 35 -3.55 2.71 -6.42
C LEU A 35 -4.10 2.19 -5.09
N SER A 36 -4.70 1.00 -5.12
CA SER A 36 -5.15 0.32 -3.91
C SER A 36 -4.99 -1.18 -4.07
N TYR A 37 -4.44 -1.83 -3.05
CA TYR A 37 -4.22 -3.26 -3.00
C TYR A 37 -4.87 -3.84 -1.74
N ASN A 38 -5.75 -4.81 -1.92
CA ASN A 38 -6.25 -5.61 -0.82
C ASN A 38 -5.28 -6.77 -0.58
N ILE A 39 -4.62 -6.79 0.58
CA ILE A 39 -3.62 -7.80 0.94
C ILE A 39 -4.12 -8.51 2.19
N LEU A 40 -4.58 -9.75 2.05
CA LEU A 40 -5.12 -10.56 3.15
C LEU A 40 -6.25 -9.82 3.92
N ARG A 41 -5.92 -9.18 5.04
CA ARG A 41 -6.84 -8.39 5.88
C ARG A 41 -6.65 -6.89 5.75
N ASP A 42 -5.51 -6.48 5.22
CA ASP A 42 -5.07 -5.10 5.14
C ASP A 42 -5.40 -4.51 3.76
N LEU A 43 -5.65 -3.22 3.74
CA LEU A 43 -5.77 -2.45 2.52
C LEU A 43 -4.61 -1.44 2.47
N VAL A 44 -3.88 -1.47 1.37
CA VAL A 44 -2.74 -0.59 1.12
C VAL A 44 -3.12 0.36 0.00
N VAL A 45 -3.11 1.66 0.27
CA VAL A 45 -3.58 2.69 -0.64
C VAL A 45 -2.48 3.71 -0.89
N PHE A 46 -2.14 3.90 -2.16
CA PHE A 46 -1.25 4.95 -2.60
C PHE A 46 -2.09 6.13 -3.06
N THR A 47 -1.87 7.28 -2.46
CA THR A 47 -2.51 8.53 -2.87
C THR A 47 -1.52 9.43 -3.62
N SER A 48 -1.94 10.61 -4.03
CA SER A 48 -1.02 11.62 -4.56
C SER A 48 -0.01 12.16 -3.52
N TYR A 49 -0.19 11.89 -2.22
CA TYR A 49 0.64 12.46 -1.16
C TYR A 49 1.29 11.45 -0.19
N ARG A 50 0.66 10.29 0.02
CA ARG A 50 1.04 9.35 1.09
C ARG A 50 0.59 7.92 0.81
N LEU A 51 1.23 7.00 1.50
CA LEU A 51 0.74 5.64 1.68
C LEU A 51 -0.24 5.63 2.86
N ILE A 52 -1.40 5.01 2.67
CA ILE A 52 -2.37 4.76 3.73
C ILE A 52 -2.51 3.26 3.89
N LEU A 53 -2.28 2.76 5.11
CA LEU A 53 -2.54 1.38 5.49
C LEU A 53 -3.82 1.36 6.31
N MET A 54 -4.75 0.48 5.96
CA MET A 54 -5.98 0.27 6.69
C MET A 54 -6.10 -1.19 7.09
N ASP A 55 -6.01 -1.45 8.40
CA ASP A 55 -6.24 -2.78 8.99
C ASP A 55 -7.67 -2.86 9.55
N LYS A 56 -8.34 -3.99 9.29
CA LYS A 56 -9.65 -4.31 9.87
C LYS A 56 -9.46 -5.11 11.16
N GLN A 57 -9.56 -4.42 12.29
CA GLN A 57 -9.40 -5.02 13.61
C GLN A 57 -10.72 -5.63 14.16
N GLY A 58 -10.55 -6.71 14.92
CA GLY A 58 -11.61 -7.35 15.71
C GLY A 58 -12.49 -8.34 14.94
N ILE A 59 -13.29 -9.11 15.68
CA ILE A 59 -14.09 -10.23 15.15
C ILE A 59 -15.16 -9.74 14.14
N THR A 60 -15.68 -8.53 14.34
CA THR A 60 -16.74 -7.95 13.48
C THR A 60 -16.18 -7.14 12.30
N GLY A 61 -14.87 -6.88 12.25
CA GLY A 61 -14.23 -6.07 11.21
C GLY A 61 -14.70 -4.61 11.12
N LYS A 62 -15.49 -4.13 12.09
CA LYS A 62 -16.02 -2.75 12.11
C LYS A 62 -14.99 -1.73 12.58
N LYS A 63 -14.06 -2.13 13.45
CA LYS A 63 -12.96 -1.27 13.88
C LYS A 63 -11.93 -1.25 12.76
N ARG A 64 -11.56 -0.05 12.31
CA ARG A 64 -10.52 0.15 11.31
C ARG A 64 -9.40 0.97 11.94
N ASP A 65 -8.17 0.52 11.74
CA ASP A 65 -6.99 1.28 12.09
C ASP A 65 -6.39 1.87 10.82
N PHE A 66 -6.00 3.13 10.87
CA PHE A 66 -5.49 3.87 9.71
C PHE A 66 -4.11 4.43 10.02
N MET A 67 -3.11 3.98 9.28
CA MET A 67 -1.76 4.52 9.35
C MET A 67 -1.48 5.33 8.09
N SER A 68 -1.15 6.60 8.25
CA SER A 68 -0.74 7.48 7.14
C SER A 68 0.77 7.67 7.16
N VAL A 69 1.43 7.34 6.05
CA VAL A 69 2.88 7.44 5.88
C VAL A 69 3.17 8.37 4.70
N PRO A 70 3.60 9.61 4.96
CA PRO A 70 4.08 10.51 3.91
C PRO A 70 5.25 9.88 3.15
N TYR A 71 5.26 9.95 1.83
CA TYR A 71 6.31 9.31 1.03
C TYR A 71 7.73 9.74 1.41
N LYS A 72 7.92 11.03 1.71
CA LYS A 72 9.19 11.60 2.20
C LYS A 72 9.71 11.00 3.52
N SER A 73 8.86 10.30 4.28
CA SER A 73 9.25 9.66 5.55
C SER A 73 9.75 8.23 5.35
N ILE A 74 9.53 7.64 4.17
CA ILE A 74 10.04 6.32 3.82
C ILE A 74 11.51 6.48 3.45
N SER A 75 12.38 5.85 4.23
CA SER A 75 13.83 5.94 4.02
C SER A 75 14.34 4.83 3.09
N ARG A 76 13.76 3.63 3.21
CA ARG A 76 14.07 2.47 2.39
C ARG A 76 12.92 1.47 2.46
N PHE A 77 12.89 0.55 1.51
CA PHE A 77 12.02 -0.62 1.54
C PHE A 77 12.81 -1.86 1.08
N SER A 78 12.41 -3.04 1.55
CA SER A 78 12.94 -4.34 1.15
C SER A 78 11.80 -5.21 0.67
N VAL A 79 12.07 -6.08 -0.30
CA VAL A 79 11.08 -7.01 -0.86
C VAL A 79 11.69 -8.40 -0.86
N GLU A 80 11.00 -9.33 -0.21
CA GLU A 80 11.29 -10.75 -0.24
C GLU A 80 10.24 -11.46 -1.07
N THR A 81 10.67 -12.07 -2.17
CA THR A 81 9.78 -12.76 -3.11
C THR A 81 9.64 -14.23 -2.74
N VAL A 82 8.52 -14.82 -3.13
CA VAL A 82 8.25 -16.25 -2.94
C VAL A 82 9.29 -17.12 -3.65
N GLY A 83 9.98 -17.99 -2.90
CA GLY A 83 10.86 -19.03 -3.43
C GLY A 83 10.14 -20.36 -3.69
N ASN A 84 10.86 -21.41 -4.08
CA ASN A 84 10.25 -22.73 -4.37
C ASN A 84 9.54 -23.41 -3.18
N PHE A 85 9.79 -22.97 -1.94
CA PHE A 85 9.28 -23.57 -0.70
C PHE A 85 8.46 -22.64 0.17
N ASP A 86 8.57 -21.33 -0.03
CA ASP A 86 7.73 -20.36 0.66
C ASP A 86 6.47 -20.12 -0.16
N VAL A 87 5.38 -19.70 0.48
CA VAL A 87 4.11 -19.40 -0.21
C VAL A 87 3.84 -17.89 -0.17
N ASP A 88 4.51 -17.19 0.73
CA ASP A 88 4.25 -15.79 1.04
C ASP A 88 5.43 -14.91 0.62
N ALA A 89 5.12 -13.74 0.05
CA ALA A 89 6.09 -12.68 -0.23
C ALA A 89 5.94 -11.60 0.83
N GLU A 90 7.00 -10.88 1.13
CA GLU A 90 7.02 -9.84 2.16
C GLU A 90 7.58 -8.52 1.62
N VAL A 91 6.95 -7.41 2.04
CA VAL A 91 7.45 -6.06 1.78
C VAL A 91 7.63 -5.34 3.10
N ASP A 92 8.87 -5.01 3.39
CA ASP A 92 9.28 -4.25 4.57
C ASP A 92 9.47 -2.78 4.22
N ILE A 93 8.84 -1.89 4.97
CA ILE A 93 8.99 -0.44 4.81
C ILE A 93 9.63 0.14 6.07
N TYR A 94 10.71 0.89 5.85
CA TYR A 94 11.47 1.54 6.91
C TYR A 94 11.19 3.04 6.86
N LEU A 95 10.85 3.59 8.02
CA LEU A 95 10.73 5.04 8.18
C LEU A 95 12.07 5.64 8.60
N SER A 96 12.27 6.92 8.27
CA SER A 96 13.47 7.67 8.67
C SER A 96 13.68 7.61 10.18
N GLY A 97 14.87 7.21 10.60
CA GLY A 97 15.27 7.09 12.01
C GLY A 97 15.05 5.71 12.63
N ASN A 98 14.47 4.75 11.89
CA ASN A 98 14.27 3.39 12.37
C ASN A 98 15.20 2.39 11.66
N ASP A 99 15.88 1.56 12.45
CA ASP A 99 16.75 0.49 11.94
C ASP A 99 15.97 -0.77 11.56
N GLN A 100 14.81 -0.98 12.19
CA GLN A 100 13.88 -2.09 11.95
C GLN A 100 12.71 -1.66 11.06
N PRO A 101 12.10 -2.60 10.30
CA PRO A 101 10.94 -2.29 9.48
C PRO A 101 9.81 -1.79 10.39
N THR A 102 9.24 -0.65 10.04
CA THR A 102 8.11 -0.08 10.79
C THR A 102 6.79 -0.69 10.34
N ILE A 103 6.75 -1.14 9.10
CA ILE A 103 5.61 -1.80 8.47
C ILE A 103 6.15 -3.03 7.72
N ALA A 104 5.50 -4.17 7.94
CA ALA A 104 5.73 -5.41 7.21
C ALA A 104 4.42 -5.84 6.57
N LEU A 105 4.40 -6.01 5.25
CA LEU A 105 3.23 -6.40 4.47
C LEU A 105 3.44 -7.79 3.89
N GLN A 106 2.54 -8.72 4.19
CA GLN A 106 2.64 -10.12 3.76
C GLN A 106 1.62 -10.42 2.65
N PHE A 107 2.10 -10.97 1.55
CA PHE A 107 1.32 -11.30 0.36
C PHE A 107 1.30 -12.80 0.16
N ARG A 108 0.12 -13.39 -0.03
CA ARG A 108 0.03 -14.77 -0.52
C ARG A 108 0.23 -14.79 -2.02
N GLY A 109 1.29 -15.43 -2.49
CA GLY A 109 1.61 -15.80 -3.89
C GLY A 109 1.17 -14.86 -5.01
N GLY A 110 2.11 -14.43 -5.87
CA GLY A 110 1.79 -13.88 -7.20
C GLY A 110 2.43 -12.52 -7.52
N ASP A 111 1.95 -11.90 -8.59
CA ASP A 111 2.58 -10.73 -9.21
C ASP A 111 2.35 -9.40 -8.46
N VAL A 112 1.41 -9.38 -7.51
CA VAL A 112 1.04 -8.17 -6.74
C VAL A 112 2.21 -7.60 -5.96
N VAL A 113 3.14 -8.44 -5.48
CA VAL A 113 4.35 -7.97 -4.77
C VAL A 113 5.21 -7.08 -5.67
N TYR A 114 5.35 -7.44 -6.95
CA TYR A 114 6.10 -6.63 -7.91
C TYR A 114 5.36 -5.33 -8.24
N ASP A 115 4.02 -5.35 -8.22
CA ASP A 115 3.23 -4.14 -8.40
C ASP A 115 3.41 -3.16 -7.24
N VAL A 116 3.31 -3.65 -6.01
CA VAL A 116 3.56 -2.84 -4.81
C VAL A 116 4.99 -2.35 -4.75
N GLN A 117 5.97 -3.17 -5.13
CA GLN A 117 7.37 -2.76 -5.22
C GLN A 117 7.55 -1.60 -6.21
N ARG A 118 6.96 -1.69 -7.40
CA ARG A 118 7.00 -0.61 -8.41
C ARG A 118 6.27 0.63 -7.91
N ALA A 119 5.15 0.49 -7.21
CA ALA A 119 4.39 1.60 -6.66
C ALA A 119 5.17 2.32 -5.55
N LEU A 120 5.82 1.58 -4.65
CA LEU A 120 6.72 2.16 -3.65
C LEU A 120 7.90 2.87 -4.29
N ALA A 121 8.53 2.26 -5.30
CA ALA A 121 9.63 2.89 -6.02
C ALA A 121 9.20 4.22 -6.67
N ALA A 122 8.07 4.24 -7.38
CA ALA A 122 7.55 5.47 -7.98
C ALA A 122 7.16 6.52 -6.91
N ALA A 123 6.60 6.11 -5.77
CA ALA A 123 6.21 7.05 -4.72
C ALA A 123 7.40 7.67 -3.96
N VAL A 124 8.49 6.93 -3.82
CA VAL A 124 9.66 7.34 -3.00
C VAL A 124 10.74 8.01 -3.84
N LEU A 125 10.86 7.65 -5.13
CA LEU A 125 11.99 8.07 -5.98
C LEU A 125 11.64 9.15 -7.01
N LEU A 126 10.36 9.44 -7.26
CA LEU A 126 9.89 10.47 -8.19
C LEU A 126 9.28 11.66 -7.43
#